data_AF-T1BQU9-F1
#
_entry.id   AF-T1BQU9-F1
#
_cell.length_a   1.000
_cell.length_b   1.000
_cell.length_c   1.000
_cell.angle_alpha   90.00
_cell.angle_beta   90.00
_cell.angle_gamma   90.00
#
_symmetry.space_group_name_H-M   'P 1'
#
loop_
_entity.id
_entity.type
_entity.pdbx_description
1 polymer ?
#
loop_
_entity_poly.entity_id
_entity_poly.type
_entity_poly.pdbx_seq_one_letter_code
_entity_poly.pdbx_strand_id
1 'polypeptide(L)'
;MYVGANDGMLHAFNASNGNENFAYIPDGVFANLQKLTQPLYNQAHLFFVDGSPAAGDALLSSDGKWHTLLVGGEGPGGSSVFALDVTNPTVTTETQLASKVLWEYNANGSDPDMGLSYGQPVITRINANPV
;
A
#
# COMPACT_ATOMS: atom_id res chain seq x y z
N MET A 1 0.20 -0.47 13.79
CA MET A 1 1.13 0.50 13.20
C MET A 1 1.48 0.01 11.81
N TYR A 2 1.43 0.87 10.81
CA TYR A 2 1.71 0.51 9.41
C TYR A 2 2.88 1.33 8.88
N VAL A 3 3.83 0.69 8.23
CA VAL A 3 5.08 1.33 7.80
C VAL A 3 5.45 0.81 6.41
N GLY A 4 5.59 1.72 5.44
CA GLY A 4 6.22 1.40 4.16
C GLY A 4 7.72 1.21 4.34
N ALA A 5 8.28 0.19 3.71
CA ALA A 5 9.70 -0.11 3.77
C ALA A 5 10.31 -0.27 2.38
N ASN A 6 11.58 0.12 2.29
CA ASN A 6 12.34 0.09 1.05
C ASN A 6 12.81 -1.31 0.62
N ASP A 7 12.39 -2.34 1.35
CA ASP A 7 12.47 -3.74 0.92
C ASP A 7 11.28 -4.15 0.03
N GLY A 8 10.37 -3.21 -0.28
CA GLY A 8 9.23 -3.43 -1.16
C GLY A 8 7.96 -3.84 -0.45
N MET A 9 7.92 -3.71 0.88
CA MET A 9 6.78 -4.17 1.66
C MET A 9 6.16 -3.03 2.45
N LEU A 10 4.84 -3.12 2.63
CA LEU A 10 4.13 -2.47 3.71
C LEU A 10 4.08 -3.44 4.90
N HIS A 11 4.66 -3.06 6.02
CA HIS A 11 4.63 -3.85 7.26
C HIS A 11 3.54 -3.37 8.20
N ALA A 12 2.86 -4.33 8.83
CA ALA A 12 1.91 -4.10 9.91
C ALA A 12 2.45 -4.65 11.23
N PHE A 13 2.71 -3.76 12.18
CA PHE A 13 3.18 -4.10 13.52
C PHE A 13 2.10 -3.90 14.58
N ASN A 14 2.07 -4.79 15.57
CA ASN A 14 1.36 -4.58 16.81
C ASN A 14 2.05 -3.47 17.62
N ALA A 15 1.33 -2.39 17.89
CA ALA A 15 1.90 -1.20 18.54
C ALA A 15 2.30 -1.44 20.01
N SER A 16 1.73 -2.45 20.68
CA SER A 16 1.97 -2.70 22.10
C SER A 16 3.22 -3.53 22.36
N ASN A 17 3.61 -4.40 21.42
CA ASN A 17 4.74 -5.32 21.60
C ASN A 17 5.76 -5.31 20.44
N GLY A 18 5.49 -4.59 19.36
CA GLY A 18 6.39 -4.50 18.21
C GLY A 18 6.42 -5.74 17.32
N ASN A 19 5.62 -6.77 17.60
CA ASN A 19 5.58 -7.96 16.76
C ASN A 19 4.98 -7.61 15.39
N GLU A 20 5.60 -8.13 14.35
CA GLU A 20 5.04 -8.07 13.00
C GLU A 20 3.82 -8.99 12.90
N ASN A 21 2.71 -8.46 12.41
CA ASN A 21 1.48 -9.19 12.16
C ASN A 21 1.42 -9.70 10.72
N PHE A 22 1.73 -8.84 9.75
CA PHE A 22 1.81 -9.20 8.34
C PHE A 22 2.66 -8.18 7.56
N ALA A 23 3.12 -8.60 6.39
CA ALA A 23 3.69 -7.74 5.36
C ALA A 23 2.90 -7.90 4.06
N TYR A 24 2.70 -6.80 3.34
CA TYR A 24 2.04 -6.78 2.03
C TYR A 24 2.99 -6.24 0.98
N ILE A 25 3.05 -6.91 -0.17
CA ILE A 25 3.87 -6.53 -1.31
C ILE A 25 2.94 -6.01 -2.42
N PRO A 26 3.00 -4.72 -2.79
CA PRO A 26 2.30 -4.21 -3.97
C PRO A 26 2.81 -4.86 -5.27
N ASP A 27 1.93 -5.07 -6.24
CA ASP A 27 2.29 -5.62 -7.55
C ASP A 27 3.28 -4.71 -8.30
N GLY A 28 3.14 -3.39 -8.14
CA GLY A 28 4.01 -2.36 -8.76
C GLY A 28 5.51 -2.53 -8.46
N VAL A 29 5.86 -3.04 -7.28
CA VAL A 29 7.25 -3.35 -6.90
C VAL A 29 7.66 -4.79 -7.16
N PHE A 30 6.72 -5.71 -7.35
CA PHE A 30 6.97 -7.15 -7.34
C PHE A 30 8.02 -7.58 -8.37
N ALA A 31 7.91 -7.05 -9.59
CA ALA A 31 8.85 -7.35 -10.69
C ALA A 31 10.27 -6.80 -10.48
N ASN A 32 10.50 -5.96 -9.47
CA ASN A 32 11.80 -5.38 -9.13
C ASN A 32 12.42 -6.00 -7.87
N LEU A 33 11.66 -6.77 -7.08
CA LEU A 33 12.14 -7.32 -5.81
C LEU A 33 13.40 -8.17 -5.93
N GLN A 34 13.53 -8.96 -7.01
CA GLN A 34 14.73 -9.78 -7.22
C GLN A 34 16.02 -8.95 -7.31
N LYS A 35 15.92 -7.65 -7.65
CA LYS A 35 17.08 -6.75 -7.72
C LYS A 35 17.69 -6.47 -6.34
N LEU A 36 16.92 -6.59 -5.26
CA LEU A 36 17.42 -6.47 -3.89
C LEU A 36 18.52 -7.51 -3.55
N THR A 37 18.53 -8.64 -4.27
CA THR A 37 19.51 -9.71 -4.06
C THR A 37 20.83 -9.49 -4.82
N GLN A 38 20.95 -8.43 -5.61
CA GLN A 38 22.14 -8.20 -6.43
C GLN A 38 23.37 -7.91 -5.55
N PRO A 39 24.52 -8.58 -5.77
CA PRO A 39 25.72 -8.39 -4.95
C PRO A 39 26.24 -6.95 -4.89
N LEU A 40 25.94 -6.15 -5.93
CA LEU A 40 26.34 -4.74 -6.04
C LEU A 40 25.13 -3.79 -5.90
N TYR A 41 24.06 -4.20 -5.21
CA TYR A 41 22.85 -3.38 -5.03
C TYR A 41 23.15 -1.99 -4.44
N ASN A 42 24.16 -1.89 -3.58
CA ASN A 42 24.63 -0.62 -3.02
C ASN A 42 25.12 0.41 -4.07
N GLN A 43 25.46 -0.02 -5.29
CA GLN A 43 25.88 0.85 -6.39
C GLN A 43 24.73 1.28 -7.31
N ALA A 44 23.56 0.64 -7.20
CA ALA A 44 22.38 0.90 -8.02
C ALA A 44 21.10 0.76 -7.18
N HIS A 45 21.08 1.47 -6.05
CA HIS A 45 19.98 1.41 -5.09
C HIS A 45 18.67 1.84 -5.75
N LEU A 46 17.66 0.98 -5.63
CA LEU A 46 16.31 1.27 -6.05
C LEU A 46 15.47 1.60 -4.83
N PHE A 47 14.58 2.56 -4.99
CA PHE A 47 13.53 2.77 -4.01
C PHE A 47 12.38 1.80 -4.26
N PHE A 48 11.56 1.54 -3.25
CA PHE A 48 10.40 0.66 -3.31
C PHE A 48 9.23 1.30 -2.55
N VAL A 49 8.68 0.70 -1.49
CA VAL A 49 7.57 1.30 -0.75
C VAL A 49 8.10 2.36 0.22
N ASP A 50 8.48 3.52 -0.30
CA ASP A 50 9.10 4.63 0.47
C ASP A 50 8.11 5.77 0.78
N GLY A 51 6.80 5.48 0.67
CA GLY A 51 5.72 6.40 1.03
C GLY A 51 5.17 6.13 2.44
N SER A 52 4.91 7.19 3.21
CA SER A 52 4.12 7.05 4.44
C SER A 52 2.66 6.77 4.08
N PRO A 53 2.09 5.63 4.51
CA PRO A 53 0.69 5.34 4.22
C PRO A 53 -0.22 6.32 4.96
N ALA A 54 -1.38 6.59 4.38
CA ALA A 54 -2.46 7.34 5.01
C ALA A 54 -3.55 6.37 5.45
N ALA A 55 -4.03 6.52 6.69
CA ALA A 55 -5.18 5.78 7.19
C ALA A 55 -6.37 6.72 7.37
N GLY A 56 -7.58 6.24 7.08
CA GLY A 56 -8.79 7.03 7.25
C GLY A 56 -10.05 6.18 7.15
N ASP A 57 -11.10 6.59 7.85
CA ASP A 57 -12.37 5.88 7.83
C ASP A 57 -13.21 6.31 6.63
N ALA A 58 -13.78 5.33 5.91
CA ALA A 58 -14.65 5.54 4.77
C ALA A 58 -15.90 4.67 4.87
N LEU A 59 -17.06 5.23 4.49
CA LEU A 59 -18.29 4.48 4.31
C LEU A 59 -18.26 3.82 2.93
N LEU A 60 -18.11 2.51 2.87
CA LEU A 60 -18.07 1.79 1.59
C LEU A 60 -19.49 1.52 1.09
N SER A 61 -19.76 1.90 -0.16
CA SER A 61 -21.08 1.68 -0.79
C SER A 61 -21.39 0.20 -1.05
N SER A 62 -20.37 -0.66 -1.07
CA SER A 62 -20.51 -2.10 -1.31
C SER A 62 -21.33 -2.81 -0.23
N ASP A 63 -21.22 -2.38 1.02
CA ASP A 63 -21.92 -2.97 2.16
C ASP A 63 -22.61 -1.95 3.08
N GLY A 64 -22.43 -0.65 2.83
CA GLY A 64 -23.02 0.43 3.61
C GLY A 64 -22.43 0.57 5.01
N LYS A 65 -21.21 0.10 5.24
CA LYS A 65 -20.54 0.12 6.55
C LYS A 65 -19.29 0.98 6.54
N TRP A 66 -18.90 1.42 7.73
CA TRP A 66 -17.64 2.11 7.96
C TRP A 66 -16.50 1.12 7.97
N HIS A 67 -15.45 1.44 7.22
CA HIS A 67 -14.20 0.69 7.16
C HIS A 67 -13.03 1.64 7.40
N THR A 68 -11.99 1.16 8.07
CA THR A 68 -10.72 1.86 8.18
C THR A 68 -9.86 1.44 7.01
N LEU A 69 -9.59 2.38 6.10
CA LEU A 69 -8.79 2.17 4.91
C LEU A 69 -7.35 2.60 5.16
N LEU A 70 -6.42 1.88 4.56
CA LEU A 70 -5.01 2.23 4.50
C LEU A 70 -4.62 2.36 3.03
N VAL A 71 -4.17 3.55 2.64
CA VAL A 71 -3.75 3.84 1.26
C VAL A 71 -2.27 4.20 1.28
N GLY A 72 -1.50 3.56 0.41
CA GLY A 72 -0.07 3.77 0.29
C GLY A 72 0.35 4.01 -1.15
N GLY A 73 1.55 4.58 -1.30
CA GLY A 73 2.24 4.73 -2.57
C GLY A 73 3.70 4.33 -2.40
N GLU A 74 4.39 4.18 -3.52
CA GLU A 74 5.80 3.80 -3.60
C GLU A 74 6.75 5.01 -3.60
N GLY A 75 6.24 6.24 -3.76
CA GLY A 75 7.09 7.42 -3.80
C GLY A 75 8.14 7.32 -4.94
N PRO A 76 9.46 7.40 -4.66
CA PRO A 76 10.49 7.21 -5.68
C PRO A 76 10.61 5.77 -6.19
N GLY A 77 10.00 4.78 -5.53
CA GLY A 77 10.17 3.38 -5.88
C GLY A 77 9.33 2.89 -7.04
N GLY A 78 8.29 3.64 -7.40
CA GLY A 78 7.50 3.36 -8.58
C GLY A 78 6.22 4.18 -8.66
N SER A 79 5.54 3.98 -9.78
CA SER A 79 4.30 4.65 -10.13
C SER A 79 3.12 3.76 -9.79
N SER A 80 2.94 3.45 -8.51
CA SER A 80 1.78 2.71 -8.01
C SER A 80 1.15 3.35 -6.77
N VAL A 81 -0.14 3.06 -6.59
CA VAL A 81 -0.88 3.30 -5.35
C VAL A 81 -1.76 2.09 -5.06
N PHE A 82 -1.87 1.73 -3.78
CA PHE A 82 -2.64 0.57 -3.34
C PHE A 82 -3.50 0.92 -2.13
N ALA A 83 -4.59 0.18 -1.93
CA ALA A 83 -5.45 0.31 -0.78
C ALA A 83 -5.77 -1.03 -0.12
N LEU A 84 -5.70 -1.05 1.20
CA LEU A 84 -6.08 -2.17 2.06
C LEU A 84 -7.24 -1.76 2.99
N ASP A 85 -8.17 -2.68 3.24
CA ASP A 85 -9.11 -2.60 4.35
C ASP A 85 -8.45 -3.17 5.62
N VAL A 86 -8.14 -2.27 6.56
CA VAL A 86 -7.49 -2.57 7.82
C VAL A 86 -8.43 -2.47 9.02
N THR A 87 -9.75 -2.45 8.79
CA THR A 87 -10.79 -2.39 9.85
C THR A 87 -10.57 -3.47 10.91
N ASN A 88 -10.23 -4.68 10.48
CA ASN A 88 -9.71 -5.73 11.36
C ASN A 88 -8.21 -5.93 11.08
N PRO A 89 -7.29 -5.55 11.99
CA PRO A 89 -5.86 -5.67 11.75
C PRO A 89 -5.32 -7.10 11.92
N THR A 90 -6.16 -8.05 12.36
CA THR A 90 -5.76 -9.45 12.58
C THR A 90 -5.67 -10.20 11.26
N VAL A 91 -4.51 -10.78 10.99
CA VAL A 91 -4.22 -11.64 9.85
C VAL A 91 -3.45 -12.85 10.37
N THR A 92 -3.92 -14.05 10.04
CA THR A 92 -3.25 -15.32 10.40
C THR A 92 -2.97 -16.18 9.17
N THR A 93 -3.51 -15.84 8.01
CA THR A 93 -3.26 -16.55 6.74
C THR A 93 -3.11 -15.58 5.58
N GLU A 94 -2.39 -16.01 4.53
CA GLU A 94 -2.23 -15.24 3.29
C GLU A 94 -3.57 -14.99 2.59
N THR A 95 -4.51 -15.93 2.65
CA THR A 95 -5.86 -15.73 2.10
C THR A 95 -6.62 -14.61 2.81
N GLN A 96 -6.47 -14.47 4.13
CA GLN A 96 -7.06 -13.35 4.86
C GLN A 96 -6.42 -12.03 4.45
N LEU A 97 -5.09 -12.01 4.27
CA LEU A 97 -4.42 -10.81 3.78
C LEU A 97 -4.89 -10.43 2.38
N ALA A 98 -4.97 -11.38 1.46
CA ALA A 98 -5.45 -11.16 0.10
C ALA A 98 -6.87 -10.57 0.09
N SER A 99 -7.74 -11.01 1.00
CA SER A 99 -9.11 -10.46 1.11
C SER A 99 -9.18 -9.01 1.60
N LYS A 100 -8.09 -8.47 2.17
CA LYS A 100 -8.00 -7.07 2.59
C LYS A 100 -7.59 -6.14 1.46
N VAL A 101 -7.04 -6.66 0.37
CA VAL A 101 -6.64 -5.84 -0.78
C VAL A 101 -7.89 -5.36 -1.49
N LEU A 102 -8.09 -4.04 -1.52
CA LEU A 102 -9.24 -3.43 -2.19
C LEU A 102 -8.95 -3.21 -3.67
N TRP A 103 -7.82 -2.57 -3.95
CA TRP A 103 -7.39 -2.25 -5.30
C TRP A 103 -5.91 -1.86 -5.33
N GLU A 104 -5.36 -1.92 -6.53
CA GLU A 104 -4.05 -1.37 -6.88
C GLU A 104 -4.14 -0.70 -8.25
N TYR A 105 -3.57 0.49 -8.36
CA TYR A 105 -3.37 1.20 -9.61
C TYR A 105 -1.88 1.33 -9.87
N ASN A 106 -1.44 1.09 -11.12
CA ASN A 106 -0.05 1.25 -11.52
C ASN A 106 0.08 1.69 -12.99
N ALA A 107 1.23 2.30 -13.31
CA ALA A 107 1.57 2.78 -14.65
C ALA A 107 1.66 1.69 -15.73
N ASN A 108 1.83 0.43 -15.34
CA ASN A 108 2.03 -0.69 -16.27
C ASN A 108 0.74 -1.51 -16.50
N GLY A 109 -0.40 -1.05 -16.00
CA GLY A 109 -1.66 -1.78 -16.07
C GLY A 109 -2.86 -0.85 -15.98
N SER A 110 -3.23 -0.49 -14.76
CA SER A 110 -4.52 0.16 -14.48
C SER A 110 -4.63 1.61 -14.94
N ASP A 111 -3.52 2.37 -14.95
CA ASP A 111 -3.53 3.78 -15.34
C ASP A 111 -2.15 4.21 -15.90
N PRO A 112 -2.00 4.34 -17.24
CA PRO A 112 -0.73 4.70 -17.88
C PRO A 112 -0.20 6.10 -17.56
N ASP A 113 -1.05 7.01 -17.08
CA ASP A 113 -0.67 8.40 -16.78
C ASP A 113 -0.11 8.56 -15.35
N MET A 114 -0.06 7.46 -14.58
CA MET A 114 0.48 7.44 -13.23
C MET A 114 1.97 7.81 -13.19
N GLY A 115 2.25 8.91 -12.50
CA GLY A 115 3.60 9.30 -12.09
C GLY A 115 4.02 8.67 -10.76
N LEU A 116 5.20 9.06 -10.29
CA LEU A 116 5.72 8.68 -8.98
C LEU A 116 4.81 9.21 -7.87
N SER A 117 4.40 8.32 -6.96
CA SER A 117 3.39 8.60 -5.93
C SER A 117 3.98 9.24 -4.67
N TYR A 118 4.68 10.37 -4.84
CA TYR A 118 5.29 11.14 -3.74
C TYR A 118 4.28 11.78 -2.80
N GLY A 119 3.09 12.11 -3.30
CA GLY A 119 2.04 12.73 -2.51
C GLY A 119 1.45 11.76 -1.50
N GLN A 120 1.36 12.16 -0.23
CA GLN A 120 0.63 11.38 0.76
C GLN A 120 -0.86 11.31 0.37
N PRO A 121 -1.46 10.11 0.29
CA PRO A 121 -2.87 9.98 -0.06
C PRO A 121 -3.79 10.69 0.94
N VAL A 122 -4.90 11.24 0.46
CA VAL A 122 -5.95 11.83 1.31
C VAL A 122 -7.25 11.08 1.09
N ILE A 123 -7.76 10.46 2.16
CA ILE A 123 -9.05 9.78 2.16
C ILE A 123 -10.09 10.79 2.64
N THR A 124 -11.01 11.18 1.76
CA THR A 124 -12.06 12.16 2.09
C THR A 124 -13.34 11.87 1.33
N ARG A 125 -14.46 12.34 1.89
CA ARG A 125 -15.76 12.28 1.24
C ARG A 125 -15.92 13.48 0.31
N ILE A 126 -16.12 13.19 -0.97
CA ILE A 126 -16.49 14.19 -1.97
C ILE A 126 -18.00 14.18 -2.23
N ASN A 127 -18.54 15.30 -2.72
CA ASN A 127 -19.92 15.34 -3.19
C ASN A 127 -19.98 14.68 -4.58
N ALA A 128 -20.79 13.62 -4.71
CA ALA A 128 -20.90 12.86 -5.96
C ALA A 128 -21.72 13.56 -7.06
N ASN A 129 -22.26 14.75 -6.78
CA ASN A 129 -22.89 15.63 -7.78
C ASN A 129 -21.96 16.81 -8.08
N PRO A 130 -21.01 16.68 -9.03
CA PRO A 130 -20.39 17.85 -9.64
C PRO A 130 -21.47 18.63 -10.41
N VAL A 131 -21.45 19.96 -10.26
CA VAL A 131 -22.38 20.89 -10.92
C VAL A 131 -22.18 20.86 -12.44
#